data_AF-A0ABC9CDJ3-F1
#
_entry.id   AF-A0ABC9CDJ3-F1
#
_cell.length_a   1.000
_cell.length_b   1.000
_cell.length_c   1.000
_cell.angle_alpha   90.00
_cell.angle_beta   90.00
_cell.angle_gamma   90.00
#
_symmetry.space_group_name_H-M   'P 1'
#
loop_
_entity.id
_entity.type
_entity.pdbx_description
1 polymer ?
#
loop_
_entity_poly.entity_id
_entity_poly.type
_entity_poly.pdbx_seq_one_letter_code
_entity_poly.pdbx_strand_id
1 'polypeptide(L)'
;MATSLPPIDWEAESYPAYPDFAAIPFFAVFFLAVRFLLDRFVFEWLARKLIFKRGEDEKLDPTTYAGKRKIRKFKESAWKCIYFLSGELLALSVTYNEPWFMTTRNFWVGPGDQVWPDQKIKFKLKAVYMYVAGFYTYSIFALLFWETRRSDFGISMTHHVATVGLIALSYIFRFARVGSVVLAIHDATDVFLELGKISKYSGHALLADVSFLVFVSSWVLLRLIYYPFWILWSTSYEVVLTLDKEKHKFDGPIYYYVFNSLLFSLLVLHIYWWVLMYRMLVKQIQSRGHVGGDIRSDSEGEEEHDD
;
A
#
# COMPACT_ATOMS: atom_id res chain seq x y z
N MET A 1 -32.43 8.69 -31.32
CA MET A 1 -31.44 7.58 -31.36
C MET A 1 -30.56 7.72 -30.14
N ALA A 2 -30.72 6.85 -29.14
CA ALA A 2 -29.78 6.80 -28.01
C ALA A 2 -28.49 6.17 -28.53
N THR A 3 -27.45 6.97 -28.71
CA THR A 3 -26.10 6.48 -29.01
C THR A 3 -25.58 5.80 -27.74
N SER A 4 -25.78 4.47 -27.64
CA SER A 4 -25.10 3.67 -26.64
C SER A 4 -23.60 3.84 -26.86
N LEU A 5 -22.89 4.38 -25.87
CA LEU A 5 -21.43 4.41 -25.89
C LEU A 5 -20.93 2.97 -26.14
N PRO A 6 -19.92 2.78 -27.02
CA PRO A 6 -19.36 1.44 -27.22
C PRO A 6 -18.84 0.90 -25.88
N PRO A 7 -18.94 -0.42 -25.65
CA PRO A 7 -18.46 -1.03 -24.43
C PRO A 7 -16.96 -0.74 -24.25
N ILE A 8 -16.56 -0.43 -23.01
CA ILE A 8 -15.16 -0.17 -22.68
C ILE A 8 -14.36 -1.47 -22.87
N ASP A 9 -13.38 -1.44 -23.76
CA ASP A 9 -12.45 -2.55 -23.96
C ASP A 9 -11.33 -2.49 -22.91
N TRP A 10 -11.44 -3.34 -21.89
CA TRP A 10 -10.50 -3.44 -20.78
C TRP A 10 -9.16 -4.09 -21.15
N GLU A 11 -9.13 -4.85 -22.25
CA GLU A 11 -7.94 -5.55 -22.74
C GLU A 11 -7.18 -4.73 -23.80
N ALA A 12 -7.74 -3.59 -24.23
CA ALA A 12 -7.10 -2.69 -25.19
C ALA A 12 -5.68 -2.30 -24.73
N GLU A 13 -4.71 -2.52 -25.60
CA GLU A 13 -3.30 -2.21 -25.36
C GLU A 13 -2.90 -0.88 -26.01
N SER A 14 -2.29 0.00 -25.22
CA SER A 14 -1.73 1.26 -25.70
C SER A 14 -0.46 1.61 -24.93
N TYR A 15 0.39 2.45 -25.53
CA TYR A 15 1.52 3.01 -24.80
C TYR A 15 1.04 3.93 -23.67
N PRO A 16 1.75 3.99 -22.53
CA PRO A 16 1.46 4.99 -21.50
C PRO A 16 1.52 6.39 -22.09
N ALA A 17 0.55 7.23 -21.77
CA ALA A 17 0.47 8.60 -22.27
C ALA A 17 0.40 9.57 -21.09
N TYR A 18 1.09 10.70 -21.17
CA TYR A 18 1.03 11.73 -20.12
C TYR A 18 -0.39 12.20 -19.76
N PRO A 19 -1.35 12.32 -20.72
CA PRO A 19 -2.73 12.64 -20.39
C PRO A 19 -3.42 11.63 -19.45
N ASP A 20 -2.95 10.37 -19.39
CA ASP A 20 -3.52 9.35 -18.50
C ASP A 20 -3.42 9.81 -17.01
N PHE A 21 -2.38 10.57 -16.66
CA PHE A 21 -2.22 11.14 -15.31
C PHE A 21 -3.27 12.16 -14.90
N ALA A 22 -4.08 12.68 -15.84
CA ALA A 22 -5.22 13.53 -15.49
C ALA A 22 -6.26 12.81 -14.61
N ALA A 23 -6.24 11.48 -14.58
CA ALA A 23 -7.09 10.68 -13.68
C ALA A 23 -6.62 10.70 -12.21
N ILE A 24 -5.35 11.04 -11.93
CA ILE A 24 -4.80 11.02 -10.56
C ILE A 24 -5.54 12.02 -9.65
N PRO A 25 -5.68 13.32 -10.00
CA PRO A 25 -6.47 14.26 -9.20
C PRO A 25 -7.92 13.81 -8.99
N PHE A 26 -8.55 13.21 -10.01
CA PHE A 26 -9.90 12.66 -9.88
C PHE A 26 -9.96 11.58 -8.80
N PHE A 27 -9.05 10.59 -8.84
CA PHE A 27 -9.00 9.55 -7.82
C PHE A 27 -8.64 10.11 -6.43
N ALA A 28 -7.72 11.08 -6.34
CA ALA A 28 -7.38 11.70 -5.06
C ALA A 28 -8.58 12.39 -4.39
N VAL A 29 -9.38 13.13 -5.16
CA VAL A 29 -10.63 13.74 -4.68
C VAL A 29 -11.68 12.68 -4.38
N PHE A 30 -11.78 11.63 -5.20
CA PHE A 30 -12.66 10.49 -4.94
C PHE A 30 -12.36 9.84 -3.59
N PHE A 31 -11.10 9.53 -3.28
CA PHE A 31 -10.73 8.95 -1.99
C PHE A 31 -11.02 9.87 -0.82
N LEU A 32 -10.78 11.18 -0.96
CA LEU A 32 -11.15 12.16 0.05
C LEU A 32 -12.67 12.14 0.32
N ALA A 33 -13.48 12.14 -0.74
CA ALA A 33 -14.94 12.12 -0.63
C ALA A 33 -15.44 10.80 -0.02
N VAL A 34 -14.93 9.66 -0.46
CA VAL A 34 -15.31 8.34 0.08
C VAL A 34 -14.90 8.24 1.56
N ARG A 35 -13.69 8.67 1.94
CA ARG A 35 -13.27 8.69 3.34
C ARG A 35 -14.22 9.52 4.18
N PHE A 36 -14.56 10.73 3.73
CA PHE A 36 -15.46 11.62 4.46
C PHE A 36 -16.84 10.98 4.67
N LEU A 37 -17.41 10.36 3.64
CA LEU A 37 -18.71 9.67 3.73
C LEU A 37 -18.63 8.46 4.69
N LEU A 38 -17.61 7.62 4.55
CA LEU A 38 -17.44 6.45 5.41
C LEU A 38 -17.18 6.86 6.86
N ASP A 39 -16.35 7.88 7.10
CA ASP A 39 -16.07 8.43 8.44
C ASP A 39 -17.35 8.92 9.12
N ARG A 40 -18.25 9.56 8.37
CA ARG A 40 -19.48 10.15 8.91
C ARG A 40 -20.57 9.12 9.16
N PHE A 41 -20.78 8.20 8.22
CA PHE A 41 -21.95 7.32 8.22
C PHE A 41 -21.65 5.89 8.69
N VAL A 42 -20.42 5.41 8.56
CA VAL A 42 -20.07 4.00 8.79
C VAL A 42 -19.10 3.85 9.94
N PHE A 43 -17.90 4.45 9.87
CA PHE A 43 -16.83 4.19 10.83
C PHE A 43 -17.11 4.77 12.21
N GLU A 44 -17.72 5.94 12.30
CA GLU A 44 -18.14 6.52 13.59
C GLU A 44 -19.14 5.60 14.32
N TRP A 45 -20.13 5.10 13.58
CA TRP A 45 -21.14 4.20 14.11
C TRP A 45 -20.54 2.84 14.51
N LEU A 46 -19.69 2.26 13.66
CA LEU A 46 -18.99 1.01 13.95
C LEU A 46 -18.05 1.15 15.15
N ALA A 47 -17.27 2.23 15.22
CA ALA A 47 -16.36 2.50 16.34
C ALA A 47 -17.15 2.57 17.65
N ARG A 48 -18.25 3.32 17.69
CA ARG A 48 -19.09 3.42 18.90
C ARG A 48 -19.66 2.08 19.33
N LYS A 49 -20.14 1.29 18.36
CA LYS A 49 -20.73 -0.03 18.60
C LYS A 49 -19.70 -1.06 19.05
N LEU A 50 -18.51 -1.09 18.45
CA LEU A 50 -17.50 -2.12 18.70
C LEU A 50 -16.61 -1.80 19.90
N ILE A 51 -16.36 -0.53 20.17
CA ILE A 51 -15.48 -0.10 21.27
C ILE A 51 -16.23 -0.05 22.61
N PHE A 52 -17.47 0.47 22.64
CA PHE A 52 -18.15 0.81 23.91
C PHE A 52 -19.37 -0.06 24.25
N LYS A 53 -19.89 -0.87 23.32
CA LYS A 53 -21.06 -1.72 23.61
C LYS A 53 -20.70 -3.01 24.37
N ARG A 54 -19.41 -3.34 24.46
CA ARG A 54 -18.91 -4.50 25.21
C ARG A 54 -18.50 -4.01 26.59
N GLY A 55 -19.43 -4.14 27.55
CA GLY A 55 -19.38 -3.53 28.90
C GLY A 55 -18.31 -4.09 29.85
N GLU A 56 -17.05 -4.17 29.42
CA GLU A 56 -15.93 -4.54 30.29
C GLU A 56 -15.04 -3.34 30.66
N ASP A 57 -15.18 -2.19 29.99
CA ASP A 57 -14.44 -0.96 30.29
C ASP A 57 -15.41 0.17 30.68
N GLU A 58 -15.98 0.07 31.89
CA GLU A 58 -16.86 1.10 32.50
C GLU A 58 -16.16 2.48 32.66
N LYS A 59 -14.85 2.56 32.36
CA LYS A 59 -14.01 3.76 32.49
C LYS A 59 -13.76 4.53 31.19
N LEU A 60 -14.12 3.99 30.02
CA LEU A 60 -13.85 4.66 28.74
C LEU A 60 -15.14 5.31 28.20
N ASP A 61 -15.42 6.52 28.65
CA ASP A 61 -16.51 7.32 28.09
C ASP A 61 -16.11 7.86 26.69
N PRO A 62 -16.92 7.66 25.63
CA PRO A 62 -16.66 8.20 24.29
C PRO A 62 -16.51 9.73 24.23
N THR A 63 -16.94 10.47 25.25
CA THR A 63 -16.75 11.92 25.34
C THR A 63 -15.38 12.33 25.88
N THR A 64 -14.70 11.43 26.59
CA THR A 64 -13.35 11.66 27.13
C THR A 64 -12.32 11.80 26.01
N TYR A 65 -11.20 12.47 26.30
CA TYR A 65 -10.08 12.58 25.36
C TYR A 65 -9.57 11.20 24.91
N ALA A 66 -9.42 10.25 25.84
CA ALA A 66 -9.01 8.89 25.54
C ALA A 66 -10.01 8.15 24.63
N GLY A 67 -11.31 8.29 24.89
CA GLY A 67 -12.38 7.73 24.05
C GLY A 67 -12.35 8.30 22.63
N LYS A 68 -12.27 9.63 22.50
CA LYS A 68 -12.17 10.31 21.19
C LYS A 68 -10.93 9.89 20.41
N ARG A 69 -9.77 9.80 21.07
CA ARG A 69 -8.51 9.35 20.46
C ARG A 69 -8.60 7.90 19.97
N LYS A 70 -9.23 7.00 20.74
CA LYS A 70 -9.44 5.60 20.35
C LYS A 70 -10.37 5.47 19.13
N ILE A 71 -11.47 6.24 19.10
CA ILE A 71 -12.36 6.32 17.92
C ILE A 71 -11.59 6.84 16.70
N ARG A 72 -10.80 7.92 16.83
CA ARG A 72 -9.99 8.45 15.72
C ARG A 72 -9.04 7.39 15.14
N LYS A 73 -8.28 6.72 15.99
CA LYS A 73 -7.34 5.65 15.57
C LYS A 73 -8.07 4.47 14.92
N PHE A 74 -9.25 4.09 15.41
CA PHE A 74 -10.10 3.08 14.76
C PHE A 74 -10.51 3.51 13.35
N LYS A 75 -10.99 4.75 13.19
CA LYS A 75 -11.46 5.27 11.90
C LYS A 75 -10.33 5.37 10.88
N GLU A 76 -9.16 5.85 11.29
CA GLU A 76 -7.94 5.85 10.46
C GLU A 76 -7.60 4.44 9.95
N SER A 77 -7.62 3.44 10.85
CA SER A 77 -7.34 2.05 10.46
C SER A 77 -8.43 1.43 9.59
N ALA A 78 -9.71 1.71 9.86
CA ALA A 78 -10.82 1.23 9.04
C ALA A 78 -10.74 1.78 7.60
N TRP A 79 -10.42 3.06 7.45
CA TRP A 79 -10.19 3.68 6.14
C TRP A 79 -9.08 2.99 5.37
N LYS A 80 -7.90 2.84 6.00
CA LYS A 80 -6.74 2.19 5.39
C LYS A 80 -7.03 0.73 5.03
N CYS A 81 -7.72 -0.01 5.90
CA CYS A 81 -8.12 -1.39 5.64
C CYS A 81 -9.00 -1.52 4.39
N ILE A 82 -9.99 -0.64 4.21
CA ILE A 82 -10.87 -0.66 3.04
C ILE A 82 -10.09 -0.33 1.77
N TYR A 83 -9.21 0.66 1.83
CA TYR A 83 -8.34 0.94 0.70
C TYR A 83 -7.45 -0.26 0.35
N PHE A 84 -6.65 -0.77 1.28
CA PHE A 84 -5.70 -1.85 0.99
C PHE A 84 -6.43 -3.10 0.47
N LEU A 85 -7.60 -3.43 1.03
CA LEU A 85 -8.40 -4.54 0.53
C LEU A 85 -8.89 -4.29 -0.91
N SER A 86 -9.38 -3.07 -1.20
CA SER A 86 -9.83 -2.72 -2.55
C SER A 86 -8.67 -2.70 -3.56
N GLY A 87 -7.51 -2.16 -3.18
CA GLY A 87 -6.30 -2.12 -3.98
C GLY A 87 -5.80 -3.53 -4.30
N GLU A 88 -5.76 -4.40 -3.28
CA GLU A 88 -5.35 -5.80 -3.43
C GLU A 88 -6.29 -6.57 -4.37
N LEU A 89 -7.61 -6.46 -4.16
CA LEU A 89 -8.59 -7.11 -5.04
C LEU A 89 -8.48 -6.63 -6.49
N LEU A 90 -8.27 -5.33 -6.71
CA LEU A 90 -8.08 -4.77 -8.04
C LEU A 90 -6.77 -5.26 -8.66
N ALA A 91 -5.64 -5.18 -7.93
CA ALA A 91 -4.33 -5.61 -8.40
C ALA A 91 -4.32 -7.09 -8.79
N LEU A 92 -4.92 -7.96 -7.97
CA LEU A 92 -5.09 -9.38 -8.28
C LEU A 92 -6.01 -9.59 -9.48
N SER A 93 -7.14 -8.89 -9.55
CA SER A 93 -8.10 -9.06 -10.67
C SER A 93 -7.49 -8.76 -12.04
N VAL A 94 -6.60 -7.76 -12.12
CA VAL A 94 -5.96 -7.37 -13.39
C VAL A 94 -4.68 -8.13 -13.69
N THR A 95 -4.02 -8.69 -12.67
CA THR A 95 -2.70 -9.34 -12.80
C THR A 95 -2.79 -10.87 -12.83
N TYR A 96 -3.73 -11.49 -12.12
CA TYR A 96 -3.77 -12.94 -11.89
C TYR A 96 -3.73 -13.79 -13.17
N ASN A 97 -4.47 -13.37 -14.20
CA ASN A 97 -4.54 -14.07 -15.49
C ASN A 97 -3.44 -13.66 -16.47
N GLU A 98 -2.52 -12.78 -16.07
CA GLU A 98 -1.47 -12.30 -16.95
C GLU A 98 -0.21 -13.19 -16.86
N PRO A 99 0.52 -13.41 -17.97
CA PRO A 99 1.67 -14.33 -18.00
C PRO A 99 2.79 -13.98 -17.02
N TRP A 100 2.88 -12.71 -16.62
CA TRP A 100 3.90 -12.23 -15.70
C TRP A 100 3.59 -12.47 -14.22
N PHE A 101 2.37 -12.88 -13.88
CA PHE A 101 2.04 -13.25 -12.51
C PHE A 101 2.80 -14.49 -12.04
N MET A 102 3.02 -15.45 -12.94
CA MET A 102 3.71 -16.72 -12.64
C MET A 102 5.18 -16.73 -13.06
N THR A 103 5.61 -15.83 -13.95
CA THR A 103 6.96 -15.86 -14.52
C THR A 103 7.52 -14.44 -14.66
N THR A 104 8.55 -14.15 -13.87
CA THR A 104 9.16 -12.82 -13.79
C THR A 104 9.79 -12.36 -15.11
N ARG A 105 10.30 -13.28 -15.94
CA ARG A 105 10.80 -12.95 -17.28
C ARG A 105 9.75 -12.26 -18.17
N ASN A 106 8.47 -12.54 -17.96
CA ASN A 106 7.37 -11.93 -18.72
C ASN A 106 7.06 -10.49 -18.28
N PHE A 107 7.72 -9.97 -17.24
CA PHE A 107 7.78 -8.53 -17.00
C PHE A 107 8.43 -7.82 -18.19
N TRP A 108 9.46 -8.43 -18.78
CA TRP A 108 10.33 -7.80 -19.79
C TRP A 108 10.01 -8.22 -21.21
N VAL A 109 9.41 -9.40 -21.39
CA VAL A 109 9.07 -9.96 -22.69
C VAL A 109 7.56 -10.19 -22.77
N GLY A 110 6.94 -9.75 -23.86
CA GLY A 110 5.51 -9.94 -24.14
C GLY A 110 5.26 -10.71 -25.43
N PRO A 111 3.98 -10.88 -25.81
CA PRO A 111 3.60 -11.47 -27.09
C PRO A 111 4.16 -10.67 -28.27
N GLY A 112 4.51 -11.36 -29.36
CA GLY A 112 5.06 -10.76 -30.56
C GLY A 112 6.50 -10.27 -30.36
N ASP A 113 6.76 -9.03 -30.72
CA ASP A 113 8.05 -8.34 -30.65
C ASP A 113 8.17 -7.39 -29.43
N GLN A 114 7.22 -7.44 -28.50
CA GLN A 114 7.22 -6.57 -27.32
C GLN A 114 8.34 -6.96 -26.34
N VAL A 115 9.38 -6.14 -26.27
CA VAL A 115 10.47 -6.24 -25.30
C VAL A 115 10.61 -4.90 -24.61
N TRP A 116 10.74 -4.89 -23.28
CA TRP A 116 10.95 -3.66 -22.52
C TRP A 116 12.18 -2.90 -23.04
N PRO A 117 12.11 -1.57 -23.25
CA PRO A 117 11.02 -0.66 -22.91
C PRO A 117 9.91 -0.53 -23.96
N ASP A 118 9.91 -1.24 -25.08
CA ASP A 118 8.92 -1.13 -26.16
C ASP A 118 7.63 -1.94 -25.92
N GLN A 119 7.09 -1.88 -24.70
CA GLN A 119 5.89 -2.61 -24.31
C GLN A 119 4.66 -1.69 -24.19
N LYS A 120 3.49 -2.25 -24.53
CA LYS A 120 2.19 -1.60 -24.29
C LYS A 120 1.61 -2.04 -22.94
N ILE A 121 0.66 -1.26 -22.45
CA ILE A 121 -0.07 -1.52 -21.21
C ILE A 121 -1.55 -1.66 -21.54
N LYS A 122 -2.18 -2.70 -20.99
CA LYS A 122 -3.64 -2.91 -21.07
C LYS A 122 -4.40 -1.83 -20.30
N PHE A 123 -5.56 -1.44 -20.81
CA PHE A 123 -6.38 -0.39 -20.19
C PHE A 123 -6.73 -0.69 -18.72
N LYS A 124 -7.08 -1.93 -18.38
CA LYS A 124 -7.32 -2.35 -16.99
C LYS A 124 -6.16 -2.07 -16.04
N LEU A 125 -4.92 -2.29 -16.50
CA LEU A 125 -3.72 -2.05 -15.69
C LEU A 125 -3.41 -0.55 -15.57
N LYS A 126 -3.66 0.22 -16.64
CA LYS A 126 -3.60 1.70 -16.57
C LYS A 126 -4.57 2.23 -15.51
N ALA A 127 -5.80 1.74 -15.49
CA ALA A 127 -6.82 2.16 -14.52
C ALA A 127 -6.38 1.87 -13.07
N VAL A 128 -5.84 0.67 -12.79
CA VAL A 128 -5.30 0.31 -11.47
C VAL A 128 -4.12 1.21 -11.09
N TYR A 129 -3.23 1.52 -12.01
CA TYR A 129 -2.13 2.46 -11.77
C TYR A 129 -2.62 3.85 -11.37
N MET A 130 -3.64 4.38 -12.07
CA MET A 130 -4.21 5.70 -11.74
C MET A 130 -4.97 5.68 -10.41
N TYR A 131 -5.69 4.60 -10.11
CA TYR A 131 -6.36 4.38 -8.83
C TYR A 131 -5.36 4.44 -7.68
N VAL A 132 -4.30 3.65 -7.75
CA VAL A 132 -3.28 3.56 -6.71
C VAL A 132 -2.49 4.87 -6.60
N ALA A 133 -2.09 5.48 -7.72
CA ALA A 133 -1.44 6.79 -7.73
C ALA A 133 -2.31 7.87 -7.07
N GLY A 134 -3.62 7.87 -7.35
CA GLY A 134 -4.57 8.79 -6.74
C GLY A 134 -4.66 8.62 -5.22
N PHE A 135 -4.68 7.37 -4.74
CA PHE A 135 -4.69 7.10 -3.30
C PHE A 135 -3.41 7.57 -2.62
N TYR A 136 -2.22 7.20 -3.14
CA TYR A 136 -0.97 7.59 -2.49
C TYR A 136 -0.74 9.10 -2.55
N THR A 137 -1.20 9.77 -3.62
CA THR A 137 -1.22 11.24 -3.70
C THR A 137 -2.13 11.83 -2.61
N TYR A 138 -3.36 11.32 -2.48
CA TYR A 138 -4.28 11.69 -1.41
C TYR A 138 -3.67 11.44 -0.02
N SER A 139 -3.00 10.31 0.18
CA SER A 139 -2.43 9.90 1.45
C SER A 139 -1.26 10.78 1.90
N ILE A 140 -0.51 11.41 0.98
CA ILE A 140 0.47 12.44 1.35
C ILE A 140 -0.22 13.63 2.02
N PHE A 141 -1.31 14.15 1.43
CA PHE A 141 -2.08 15.23 2.04
C PHE A 141 -2.74 14.81 3.36
N ALA A 142 -3.27 13.58 3.40
CA ALA A 142 -3.84 13.04 4.62
C ALA A 142 -2.79 12.94 5.74
N LEU A 143 -1.58 12.45 5.46
CA LEU A 143 -0.49 12.40 6.42
C LEU A 143 -0.05 13.78 6.92
N LEU A 144 -0.03 14.78 6.03
CA LEU A 144 0.37 16.15 6.40
C LEU A 144 -0.66 16.86 7.28
N PHE A 145 -1.95 16.66 7.03
CA PHE A 145 -3.00 17.52 7.58
C PHE A 145 -4.08 16.80 8.41
N TRP A 146 -4.25 15.48 8.26
CA TRP A 146 -5.39 14.75 8.83
C TRP A 146 -4.97 13.62 9.78
N GLU A 147 -3.98 12.81 9.41
CA GLU A 147 -3.61 11.62 10.16
C GLU A 147 -2.84 11.94 11.44
N THR A 148 -3.04 11.09 12.44
CA THR A 148 -2.29 11.17 13.70
C THR A 148 -0.79 10.96 13.45
N ARG A 149 0.01 11.98 13.78
CA ARG A 149 1.48 11.95 13.66
C ARG A 149 2.08 10.95 14.66
N ARG A 150 2.94 10.05 14.16
CA ARG A 150 3.67 9.03 14.95
C ARG A 150 5.18 9.29 14.88
N SER A 151 5.95 8.62 15.73
CA SER A 151 7.43 8.78 15.76
C SER A 151 8.12 8.42 14.45
N ASP A 152 7.54 7.54 13.63
CA ASP A 152 8.05 7.17 12.31
C ASP A 152 7.50 8.04 11.16
N PHE A 153 6.91 9.21 11.46
CA PHE A 153 6.29 10.09 10.47
C PHE A 153 7.23 10.43 9.29
N GLY A 154 8.48 10.82 9.56
CA GLY A 154 9.42 11.21 8.50
C GLY A 154 9.76 10.05 7.55
N ILE A 155 9.84 8.84 8.09
CA ILE A 155 10.10 7.62 7.31
C ILE A 155 8.85 7.24 6.52
N SER A 156 7.67 7.33 7.13
CA SER A 156 6.39 7.10 6.45
C SER A 156 6.16 8.11 5.32
N MET A 157 6.46 9.40 5.52
CA MET A 157 6.35 10.43 4.49
C MET A 157 7.31 10.16 3.33
N THR A 158 8.58 9.86 3.64
CA THR A 158 9.59 9.47 2.63
C THR A 158 9.12 8.29 1.79
N HIS A 159 8.52 7.28 2.43
CA HIS A 159 7.92 6.15 1.74
C HIS A 159 6.81 6.56 0.79
N HIS A 160 5.85 7.39 1.22
CA HIS A 160 4.74 7.80 0.36
C HIS A 160 5.22 8.59 -0.86
N VAL A 161 6.19 9.49 -0.66
CA VAL A 161 6.82 10.23 -1.77
C VAL A 161 7.55 9.27 -2.72
N ALA A 162 8.33 8.32 -2.19
CA ALA A 162 9.00 7.30 -2.99
C ALA A 162 8.02 6.42 -3.76
N THR A 163 6.89 6.04 -3.15
CA THR A 163 5.84 5.22 -3.77
C THR A 163 5.13 5.97 -4.90
N VAL A 164 4.74 7.24 -4.70
CA VAL A 164 4.16 8.06 -5.78
C VAL A 164 5.17 8.22 -6.94
N GLY A 165 6.44 8.49 -6.61
CA GLY A 165 7.52 8.55 -7.59
C GLY A 165 7.69 7.23 -8.36
N LEU A 166 7.70 6.10 -7.65
CA LEU A 166 7.80 4.77 -8.24
C LEU A 166 6.62 4.46 -9.15
N ILE A 167 5.38 4.79 -8.77
CA ILE A 167 4.20 4.55 -9.60
C ILE A 167 4.28 5.39 -10.88
N ALA A 168 4.59 6.68 -10.75
CA ALA A 168 4.69 7.59 -11.89
C ALA A 168 5.83 7.21 -12.85
N LEU A 169 7.03 6.95 -12.32
CA LEU A 169 8.19 6.55 -13.12
C LEU A 169 8.01 5.14 -13.69
N SER A 170 7.44 4.20 -12.94
CA SER A 170 7.08 2.87 -13.45
C SER A 170 6.13 2.96 -14.64
N TYR A 171 5.17 3.87 -14.58
CA TYR A 171 4.22 4.10 -15.67
C TYR A 171 4.92 4.65 -16.92
N ILE A 172 5.70 5.72 -16.78
CA ILE A 172 6.38 6.38 -17.91
C ILE A 172 7.48 5.52 -18.51
N PHE A 173 8.26 4.83 -17.67
CA PHE A 173 9.31 3.91 -18.12
C PHE A 173 8.79 2.52 -18.45
N ARG A 174 7.46 2.32 -18.48
CA ARG A 174 6.79 1.08 -18.92
C ARG A 174 7.15 -0.17 -18.09
N PHE A 175 7.44 0.01 -16.81
CA PHE A 175 7.59 -1.06 -15.82
C PHE A 175 6.24 -1.54 -15.25
N ALA A 176 5.13 -1.34 -15.97
CA ALA A 176 3.79 -1.54 -15.42
C ALA A 176 3.52 -2.99 -14.98
N ARG A 177 4.09 -3.97 -15.70
CA ARG A 177 3.92 -5.40 -15.40
C ARG A 177 4.58 -5.80 -14.08
N VAL A 178 5.85 -5.44 -13.89
CA VAL A 178 6.54 -5.70 -12.61
C VAL A 178 5.92 -4.87 -11.49
N GLY A 179 5.57 -3.61 -11.77
CA GLY A 179 4.99 -2.76 -10.76
C GLY A 179 3.58 -3.21 -10.32
N SER A 180 2.79 -3.89 -11.17
CA SER A 180 1.51 -4.49 -10.74
C SER A 180 1.71 -5.57 -9.68
N VAL A 181 2.76 -6.39 -9.81
CA VAL A 181 3.13 -7.40 -8.81
C VAL A 181 3.69 -6.74 -7.55
N VAL A 182 4.51 -5.69 -7.71
CA VAL A 182 4.98 -4.88 -6.56
C VAL A 182 3.80 -4.33 -5.77
N LEU A 183 2.80 -3.74 -6.43
CA LEU A 183 1.62 -3.21 -5.73
C LEU A 183 0.88 -4.30 -4.94
N ALA A 184 0.60 -5.46 -5.55
CA ALA A 184 -0.10 -6.55 -4.90
C ALA A 184 0.64 -7.07 -3.65
N ILE A 185 1.94 -7.38 -3.77
CA ILE A 185 2.67 -7.95 -2.61
C ILE A 185 2.83 -6.95 -1.46
N HIS A 186 2.76 -5.64 -1.73
CA HIS A 186 2.82 -4.63 -0.67
C HIS A 186 1.44 -4.47 -0.01
N ASP A 187 0.38 -4.23 -0.78
CA ASP A 187 -0.95 -3.94 -0.23
C ASP A 187 -1.52 -5.14 0.55
N ALA A 188 -1.27 -6.37 0.10
CA ALA A 188 -1.71 -7.61 0.76
C ALA A 188 -1.35 -7.65 2.26
N THR A 189 -0.12 -7.27 2.62
CA THR A 189 0.34 -7.32 4.01
C THR A 189 -0.36 -6.28 4.90
N ASP A 190 -0.66 -5.11 4.34
CA ASP A 190 -1.20 -3.97 5.11
C ASP A 190 -2.69 -4.15 5.44
N VAL A 191 -3.41 -4.99 4.69
CA VAL A 191 -4.77 -5.45 5.07
C VAL A 191 -4.74 -6.09 6.47
N PHE A 192 -3.80 -7.02 6.71
CA PHE A 192 -3.70 -7.71 7.99
C PHE A 192 -3.27 -6.77 9.12
N LEU A 193 -2.40 -5.81 8.83
CA LEU A 193 -1.98 -4.77 9.79
C LEU A 193 -3.18 -3.96 10.29
N GLU A 194 -3.99 -3.45 9.36
CA GLU A 194 -5.11 -2.59 9.72
C GLU A 194 -6.26 -3.37 10.38
N LEU A 195 -6.51 -4.62 9.95
CA LEU A 195 -7.42 -5.53 10.66
C LEU A 195 -6.98 -5.79 12.11
N GLY A 196 -5.68 -5.97 12.35
CA GLY A 196 -5.13 -6.14 13.69
C GLY A 196 -5.34 -4.91 14.57
N LYS A 197 -5.11 -3.70 14.01
CA LYS A 197 -5.35 -2.43 14.73
C LYS A 197 -6.82 -2.23 15.06
N ILE A 198 -7.73 -2.43 14.10
CA ILE A 198 -9.19 -2.36 14.30
C ILE A 198 -9.61 -3.31 15.43
N SER A 199 -9.09 -4.54 15.43
CA SER A 199 -9.37 -5.55 16.45
C SER A 199 -8.85 -5.14 17.83
N LYS A 200 -7.62 -4.60 17.89
CA LYS A 200 -7.01 -4.06 19.12
C LYS A 200 -7.84 -2.91 19.70
N TYR A 201 -8.25 -1.95 18.87
CA TYR A 201 -9.09 -0.84 19.32
C TYR A 201 -10.48 -1.29 19.75
N SER A 202 -11.01 -2.37 19.16
CA SER A 202 -12.30 -2.97 19.54
C SER A 202 -12.23 -3.91 20.75
N GLY A 203 -11.07 -4.05 21.40
CA GLY A 203 -10.90 -4.96 22.55
C GLY A 203 -10.93 -6.45 22.20
N HIS A 204 -10.84 -6.83 20.93
CA HIS A 204 -10.84 -8.23 20.49
C HIS A 204 -9.39 -8.77 20.47
N ALA A 205 -8.85 -9.08 21.65
CA ALA A 205 -7.45 -9.48 21.83
C ALA A 205 -7.03 -10.65 20.93
N LEU A 206 -7.80 -11.75 20.93
CA LEU A 206 -7.49 -12.92 20.10
C LEU A 206 -7.42 -12.58 18.60
N LEU A 207 -8.36 -11.78 18.09
CA LEU A 207 -8.36 -11.40 16.68
C LEU A 207 -7.20 -10.44 16.35
N ALA A 208 -6.84 -9.56 17.29
CA ALA A 208 -5.68 -8.70 17.16
C ALA A 208 -4.37 -9.52 17.10
N ASP A 209 -4.24 -10.54 17.95
CA ASP A 209 -3.06 -11.42 18.00
C ASP A 209 -2.92 -12.26 16.73
N VAL A 210 -4.00 -12.90 16.29
CA VAL A 210 -4.01 -13.68 15.05
C VAL A 210 -3.69 -12.78 13.86
N SER A 211 -4.31 -11.60 13.78
CA SER A 211 -4.04 -10.65 12.68
C SER A 211 -2.60 -10.16 12.71
N PHE A 212 -2.03 -9.88 13.89
CA PHE A 212 -0.63 -9.48 14.02
C PHE A 212 0.34 -10.59 13.59
N LEU A 213 0.08 -11.85 13.96
CA LEU A 213 0.92 -12.98 13.55
C LEU A 213 0.86 -13.22 12.04
N VAL A 214 -0.33 -13.14 11.44
CA VAL A 214 -0.51 -13.23 9.97
C VAL A 214 0.19 -12.07 9.28
N PHE A 215 0.05 -10.85 9.80
CA PHE A 215 0.74 -9.67 9.29
C PHE A 215 2.27 -9.87 9.29
N VAL A 216 2.87 -10.23 10.44
CA VAL A 216 4.31 -10.45 10.56
C VAL A 216 4.80 -11.55 9.61
N SER A 217 4.06 -12.67 9.53
CA SER A 217 4.38 -13.78 8.62
C SER A 217 4.32 -13.33 7.16
N SER A 218 3.25 -12.64 6.77
CA SER A 218 3.07 -12.12 5.41
C SER A 218 4.14 -11.09 5.04
N TRP A 219 4.57 -10.24 5.98
CA TRP A 219 5.65 -9.27 5.75
C TRP A 219 6.96 -9.95 5.38
N VAL A 220 7.34 -10.99 6.13
CA VAL A 220 8.56 -11.76 5.84
C VAL A 220 8.46 -12.41 4.46
N LEU A 221 7.37 -13.13 4.20
CA LEU A 221 7.19 -13.86 2.96
C LEU A 221 7.15 -12.94 1.73
N LEU A 222 6.39 -11.85 1.80
CA LEU A 222 6.14 -10.98 0.64
C LEU A 222 7.22 -9.90 0.47
N ARG A 223 7.60 -9.20 1.53
CA ARG A 223 8.49 -8.02 1.45
C ARG A 223 9.96 -8.33 1.70
N LEU A 224 10.29 -9.39 2.45
CA LEU A 224 11.69 -9.75 2.75
C LEU A 224 12.19 -11.00 2.00
N ILE A 225 11.29 -11.82 1.45
CA ILE A 225 11.64 -12.99 0.65
C ILE A 225 11.23 -12.75 -0.81
N TYR A 226 9.93 -12.70 -1.11
CA TYR A 226 9.48 -12.63 -2.50
C TYR A 226 10.00 -11.38 -3.23
N TYR A 227 9.87 -10.20 -2.61
CA TYR A 227 10.33 -8.93 -3.19
C TYR A 227 11.83 -8.93 -3.56
N PRO A 228 12.80 -9.18 -2.67
CA PRO A 228 14.21 -9.13 -3.05
C PRO A 228 14.63 -10.29 -3.98
N PHE A 229 14.14 -11.51 -3.75
CA PHE A 229 14.66 -12.69 -4.47
C PHE A 229 14.00 -12.91 -5.85
N TRP A 230 12.78 -12.42 -6.08
CA TRP A 230 12.11 -12.52 -7.39
C TRP A 230 12.01 -11.16 -8.08
N ILE A 231 11.50 -10.13 -7.39
CA ILE A 231 11.28 -8.82 -8.02
C ILE A 231 12.60 -8.11 -8.26
N LEU A 232 13.39 -7.84 -7.22
CA LEU A 232 14.67 -7.13 -7.39
C LEU A 232 15.65 -7.92 -8.24
N TRP A 233 15.65 -9.25 -8.12
CA TRP A 233 16.43 -10.09 -9.01
C TRP A 233 16.02 -9.90 -10.47
N SER A 234 14.72 -9.91 -10.77
CA SER A 234 14.22 -9.69 -12.13
C SER A 234 14.55 -8.29 -12.66
N THR A 235 14.34 -7.24 -11.85
CA THR A 235 14.62 -5.84 -12.25
C THR A 235 16.11 -5.52 -12.32
N SER A 236 16.97 -6.32 -11.69
CA SER A 236 18.43 -6.13 -11.73
C SER A 236 19.11 -7.00 -12.79
N TYR A 237 18.61 -8.23 -12.99
CA TYR A 237 19.27 -9.24 -13.80
C TYR A 237 18.50 -9.58 -15.08
N GLU A 238 17.25 -10.01 -14.98
CA GLU A 238 16.48 -10.44 -16.16
C GLU A 238 16.24 -9.30 -17.16
N VAL A 239 16.03 -8.07 -16.69
CA VAL A 239 15.88 -6.91 -17.58
C VAL A 239 17.14 -6.66 -18.40
N VAL A 240 18.33 -6.85 -17.82
CA VAL A 240 19.62 -6.60 -18.50
C VAL A 240 19.90 -7.66 -19.57
N LEU A 241 19.39 -8.87 -19.36
CA LEU A 241 19.48 -9.98 -20.32
C LEU A 241 18.51 -9.83 -21.50
N THR A 242 17.42 -9.08 -21.31
CA THR A 242 16.35 -8.95 -22.31
C THR A 242 16.41 -7.63 -23.07
N LEU A 243 17.00 -6.58 -22.48
CA LEU A 243 17.16 -5.27 -23.10
C LEU A 243 18.07 -5.33 -24.34
N ASP A 244 17.57 -4.83 -25.47
CA ASP A 244 18.39 -4.50 -26.63
C ASP A 244 19.21 -3.22 -26.34
N LYS A 245 20.47 -3.43 -25.95
CA LYS A 245 21.40 -2.36 -25.55
C LYS A 245 21.87 -1.50 -26.74
N GLU A 246 21.79 -2.02 -27.96
CA GLU A 246 22.15 -1.24 -29.14
C GLU A 246 21.02 -0.30 -29.52
N LYS A 247 19.77 -0.77 -29.45
CA LYS A 247 18.59 0.06 -29.69
C LYS A 247 18.38 1.13 -28.61
N HIS A 248 18.60 0.78 -27.35
CA HIS A 248 18.28 1.64 -26.18
C HIS A 248 19.54 2.06 -25.40
N LYS A 249 20.55 2.55 -26.13
CA LYS A 249 21.89 2.82 -25.60
C LYS A 249 21.95 3.92 -24.52
N PHE A 250 21.05 4.90 -24.60
CA PHE A 250 21.00 6.05 -23.68
C PHE A 250 19.88 5.95 -22.65
N ASP A 251 18.64 5.72 -23.10
CA ASP A 251 17.46 5.73 -22.22
C ASP A 251 17.38 4.48 -21.32
N GLY A 252 17.76 3.31 -21.84
CA GLY A 252 17.71 2.04 -21.12
C GLY A 252 18.47 2.06 -19.79
N PRO A 253 19.76 2.45 -19.77
CA PRO A 253 20.53 2.59 -18.53
C PRO A 253 19.90 3.57 -17.53
N ILE A 254 19.41 4.73 -18.00
CA ILE A 254 18.80 5.74 -17.12
C ILE A 254 17.57 5.16 -16.43
N TYR A 255 16.65 4.56 -17.19
CA TYR A 255 15.43 3.94 -16.66
C TYR A 255 15.76 2.83 -15.67
N TYR A 256 16.76 1.99 -16.02
CA TYR A 256 17.24 0.90 -15.17
C TYR A 256 17.76 1.39 -13.82
N TYR A 257 18.69 2.35 -13.80
CA TYR A 257 19.32 2.80 -12.56
C TYR A 257 18.34 3.58 -11.68
N VAL A 258 17.56 4.50 -12.25
CA VAL A 258 16.58 5.28 -11.48
C VAL A 258 15.55 4.37 -10.82
N PHE A 259 14.98 3.42 -11.58
CA PHE A 259 13.95 2.53 -11.06
C PHE A 259 14.50 1.56 -10.01
N ASN A 260 15.64 0.92 -10.26
CA ASN A 260 16.24 0.01 -9.28
C ASN A 260 16.67 0.74 -8.00
N SER A 261 17.26 1.94 -8.09
CA SER A 261 17.63 2.72 -6.89
C SER A 261 16.42 2.98 -5.99
N LEU A 262 15.25 3.30 -6.56
CA LEU A 262 14.03 3.49 -5.78
C LEU A 262 13.50 2.18 -5.19
N LEU A 263 13.53 1.07 -5.94
CA LEU A 263 13.11 -0.24 -5.44
C LEU A 263 14.03 -0.78 -4.31
N PHE A 264 15.34 -0.59 -4.42
CA PHE A 264 16.28 -0.92 -3.34
C PHE A 264 16.08 0.00 -2.13
N SER A 265 15.75 1.28 -2.34
CA SER A 265 15.40 2.19 -1.25
C SER A 265 14.16 1.70 -0.50
N LEU A 266 13.14 1.17 -1.20
CA LEU A 266 11.99 0.51 -0.55
C LEU A 266 12.42 -0.70 0.29
N LEU A 267 13.33 -1.54 -0.20
CA LEU A 267 13.83 -2.68 0.58
C LEU A 267 14.48 -2.24 1.90
N VAL A 268 15.26 -1.16 1.88
CA VAL A 268 15.86 -0.59 3.11
C VAL A 268 14.77 -0.18 4.11
N LEU A 269 13.69 0.44 3.64
CA LEU A 269 12.55 0.78 4.49
C LEU A 269 11.84 -0.48 5.02
N HIS A 270 11.71 -1.54 4.21
CA HIS A 270 11.13 -2.80 4.67
C HIS A 270 11.92 -3.45 5.79
N ILE A 271 13.27 -3.41 5.68
CA ILE A 271 14.17 -3.90 6.72
C ILE A 271 14.04 -3.04 7.99
N TYR A 272 13.93 -1.72 7.86
CA TYR A 272 13.70 -0.83 9.00
C TYR A 272 12.42 -1.21 9.77
N TRP A 273 11.28 -1.32 9.08
CA TRP A 273 10.04 -1.69 9.75
C TRP A 273 10.05 -3.13 10.27
N TRP A 274 10.73 -4.05 9.60
CA TRP A 274 10.97 -5.41 10.10
C TRP A 274 11.63 -5.40 11.48
N VAL A 275 12.68 -4.59 11.68
CA VAL A 275 13.33 -4.45 12.98
C VAL A 275 12.34 -3.98 14.05
N LEU A 276 11.43 -3.05 13.72
CA LEU A 276 10.40 -2.59 14.66
C LEU A 276 9.38 -3.70 14.98
N MET A 277 8.88 -4.41 13.98
CA MET A 277 7.94 -5.52 14.19
C MET A 277 8.57 -6.67 14.97
N TYR A 278 9.82 -7.02 14.69
CA TYR A 278 10.56 -8.03 15.42
C TYR A 278 10.72 -7.67 16.90
N ARG A 279 11.04 -6.40 17.20
CA ARG A 279 11.07 -5.90 18.58
C ARG A 279 9.71 -6.02 19.27
N MET A 280 8.62 -5.72 18.57
CA MET A 280 7.26 -5.91 19.11
C MET A 280 6.94 -7.37 19.36
N LEU A 281 7.30 -8.27 18.44
CA LEU A 281 7.09 -9.71 18.55
C LEU A 281 7.85 -10.30 19.76
N VAL A 282 9.13 -9.92 19.93
CA VAL A 282 9.93 -10.35 21.09
C VAL A 282 9.30 -9.88 22.40
N LYS A 283 8.86 -8.61 22.47
CA LYS A 283 8.16 -8.09 23.65
C LYS A 283 6.88 -8.87 23.95
N GLN A 284 6.09 -9.22 22.93
CA GLN A 284 4.85 -9.99 23.09
C GLN A 284 5.10 -11.42 23.58
N ILE A 285 6.19 -12.06 23.13
CA ILE A 285 6.59 -13.38 23.62
C ILE A 285 7.05 -13.30 25.09
N GLN A 286 7.85 -12.29 25.42
CA GLN A 286 8.35 -12.05 26.79
C GLN A 286 7.22 -11.72 27.78
N SER A 287 6.16 -11.04 27.35
CA SER A 287 4.98 -10.71 28.17
C SER A 287 3.93 -11.83 28.27
N ARG A 288 4.29 -13.08 27.92
CA ARG A 288 3.38 -14.24 27.88
C ARG A 288 2.13 -13.99 27.01
N GLY A 289 2.30 -13.36 25.86
CA GLY A 289 1.21 -13.15 24.89
C GLY A 289 0.36 -11.91 25.13
N HIS A 290 0.62 -11.11 26.17
CA HIS A 290 -0.07 -9.83 26.33
C HIS A 290 0.52 -8.77 25.39
N VAL A 291 -0.32 -8.24 24.50
CA VAL A 291 0.04 -7.18 23.55
C VAL A 291 0.41 -5.90 24.31
N GLY A 292 1.70 -5.59 24.35
CA GLY A 292 2.18 -4.26 24.73
C GLY A 292 1.73 -3.18 23.72
N GLY A 293 1.89 -1.91 24.07
CA GLY A 293 1.67 -0.77 23.18
C GLY A 293 2.38 -0.95 21.83
N ASP A 294 1.83 -0.35 20.76
CA ASP A 294 2.62 -0.18 19.53
C ASP A 294 3.79 0.73 19.89
N ILE A 295 5.03 0.25 19.74
CA ILE A 295 6.24 0.98 20.15
C ILE A 295 6.38 2.34 19.45
N ARG A 296 5.65 2.54 18.36
CA ARG A 296 5.60 3.81 17.61
C ARG A 296 4.60 4.80 18.21
N SER A 297 3.67 4.31 19.04
CA SER A 297 2.61 5.09 19.70
C SER A 297 2.93 5.47 21.14
N ASP A 298 3.98 4.89 21.74
CA ASP A 298 4.38 5.15 23.13
C ASP A 298 5.06 6.52 23.33
N SER A 299 5.59 7.13 22.25
CA SER A 299 6.17 8.50 22.31
C SER A 299 5.12 9.61 22.31
N GLU A 300 3.82 9.28 22.20
CA GLU A 300 2.72 10.26 22.23
C GLU A 300 2.32 10.65 23.68
N GLY A 301 3.02 10.15 24.71
CA GLY A 301 2.65 10.33 26.13
C GLY A 301 3.55 11.28 26.93
N GLU A 302 4.65 11.78 26.37
CA GLU A 302 5.64 12.60 27.12
C GLU A 302 5.54 14.11 26.83
N GLU A 303 4.64 14.57 25.94
CA GLU A 303 4.53 15.99 25.56
C GLU A 303 3.26 16.72 26.08
N GLU A 304 2.40 16.09 26.90
CA GLU A 304 1.16 16.73 27.41
C GLU A 304 1.16 16.94 28.94
N HIS A 305 2.32 17.09 29.59
CA HIS A 305 2.39 17.32 31.05
C HIS A 305 3.01 18.64 31.52
N ASP A 306 3.40 19.53 30.61
CA ASP A 306 3.81 20.91 30.93
C ASP A 306 2.96 21.90 30.12
N ASP A 307 1.80 22.26 30.67
CA ASP A 307 1.19 23.61 30.69
C ASP A 307 -0.17 23.60 31.43
#